data_AF-T1GMI2-F1
#
_entry.id   AF-T1GMI2-F1
#
_cell.length_a   1.000
_cell.length_b   1.000
_cell.length_c   1.000
_cell.angle_alpha   90.00
_cell.angle_beta   90.00
_cell.angle_gamma   90.00
#
_symmetry.space_group_name_H-M   'P 1'
#
loop_
_entity.id
_entity.type
_entity.pdbx_description
1 polymer ?
#
loop_
_entity_poly.entity_id
_entity_poly.type
_entity_poly.pdbx_seq_one_letter_code
_entity_poly.pdbx_strand_id
1 'polypeptide(L)'
;MKWKGDTLKRNYLNQQYFLEVDLEDLAGFDENLSETLTKQPTEHLQIFEEAAREVADEITAPRPENEIHVEDIQVLLRSNSN
;
A
#
# COMPACT_ATOMS: atom_id res chain seq x y z
N MET A 1 -10.04 4.15 -9.84
CA MET A 1 -9.21 3.47 -8.82
C MET A 1 -9.51 1.97 -8.76
N LYS A 2 -9.09 1.19 -9.76
CA LYS A 2 -9.39 -0.27 -9.86
C LYS A 2 -8.14 -1.16 -9.96
N TRP A 3 -6.93 -0.60 -9.82
CA TRP A 3 -5.71 -1.25 -10.32
C TRP A 3 -4.58 -1.47 -9.27
N LYS A 4 -4.59 -0.76 -8.13
CA LYS A 4 -3.57 -0.92 -7.08
C LYS A 4 -3.73 -2.24 -6.31
N GLY A 5 -4.96 -2.73 -6.13
CA GLY A 5 -5.22 -4.04 -5.51
C GLY A 5 -4.58 -5.19 -6.27
N ASP A 6 -4.59 -5.16 -7.61
CA ASP A 6 -3.93 -6.18 -8.43
C ASP A 6 -2.41 -6.16 -8.26
N THR A 7 -1.82 -4.97 -8.13
CA THR A 7 -0.38 -4.82 -7.88
C THR A 7 0.00 -5.33 -6.51
N LEU A 8 -0.76 -4.96 -5.47
CA LEU A 8 -0.55 -5.44 -4.10
C LEU A 8 -0.67 -6.97 -4.01
N LYS A 9 -1.72 -7.55 -4.60
CA LYS A 9 -1.92 -9.00 -4.65
C LYS A 9 -0.78 -9.71 -5.36
N ARG A 10 -0.35 -9.20 -6.53
CA ARG A 10 0.75 -9.78 -7.29
C ARG A 10 2.06 -9.72 -6.52
N ASN A 11 2.36 -8.58 -5.90
CA ASN A 11 3.57 -8.40 -5.10
C ASN A 11 3.56 -9.37 -3.91
N TYR A 12 2.45 -9.47 -3.19
CA TYR A 12 2.29 -10.40 -2.06
C TYR A 12 2.51 -11.86 -2.46
N LEU A 13 1.88 -12.32 -3.55
CA LEU A 13 2.05 -13.69 -4.06
C LEU A 13 3.49 -14.00 -4.51
N ASN A 14 4.27 -12.98 -4.83
CA ASN A 14 5.69 -13.09 -5.18
C ASN A 14 6.63 -12.88 -3.98
N GLN A 15 6.09 -12.85 -2.74
CA GLN A 15 6.85 -12.55 -1.52
C GLN A 15 7.54 -11.17 -1.56
N GLN A 16 6.97 -10.24 -2.32
CA GLN A 16 7.39 -8.86 -2.38
C GLN A 16 6.43 -8.05 -1.50
N TYR A 17 6.77 -7.87 -0.24
CA TYR A 17 5.90 -7.22 0.74
C TYR A 17 6.03 -5.69 0.71
N PHE A 18 5.88 -5.11 -0.49
CA PHE A 18 5.88 -3.66 -0.65
C PHE A 18 4.88 -3.18 -1.71
N LEU A 19 4.43 -1.93 -1.56
CA LEU A 19 3.58 -1.24 -2.50
C LEU A 19 4.19 0.12 -2.87
N GLU A 20 4.44 0.34 -4.15
CA GLU A 20 4.87 1.63 -4.67
C GLU A 20 3.64 2.53 -4.94
N VAL A 21 3.62 3.69 -4.29
CA VAL A 21 2.57 4.70 -4.40
C VAL A 21 3.15 5.96 -5.01
N ASP A 22 2.60 6.35 -6.16
CA ASP A 22 2.92 7.63 -6.78
C ASP A 22 2.09 8.72 -6.09
N LEU A 23 2.77 9.76 -5.62
CA LEU A 23 2.14 10.88 -4.94
C LEU A 23 1.25 11.73 -5.88
N GLU A 24 1.54 11.75 -7.18
CA GLU A 24 0.69 12.41 -8.19
C GLU A 24 -0.64 11.64 -8.37
N ASP A 25 -0.56 10.31 -8.47
CA ASP A 25 -1.76 9.45 -8.51
C ASP A 25 -2.59 9.59 -7.23
N LEU A 26 -1.92 9.66 -6.08
CA LEU A 26 -2.57 9.82 -4.78
C LEU A 26 -3.27 11.17 -4.69
N ALA A 27 -2.63 12.26 -5.13
CA ALA A 27 -3.23 13.59 -5.18
C ALA A 27 -4.44 13.64 -6.13
N GLY A 28 -4.37 12.92 -7.25
CA GLY A 28 -5.50 12.79 -8.18
C GLY A 28 -6.69 12.02 -7.61
N PHE A 29 -6.50 11.20 -6.57
CA PHE A 29 -7.56 10.52 -5.84
C PHE A 29 -8.07 11.35 -4.65
N ASP A 30 -7.14 11.79 -3.79
CA ASP A 30 -7.40 12.58 -2.60
C ASP A 30 -6.21 13.52 -2.33
N GLU A 31 -6.41 14.79 -2.67
CA GLU A 31 -5.41 15.85 -2.52
C GLU A 31 -5.03 16.05 -1.05
N ASN A 32 -5.98 15.98 -0.12
CA ASN A 32 -5.72 16.14 1.31
C ASN A 32 -4.85 15.00 1.84
N LEU A 33 -5.12 13.77 1.41
CA LEU A 33 -4.34 12.60 1.79
C LEU A 33 -2.89 12.70 1.28
N SER A 34 -2.71 13.11 0.02
CA SER A 34 -1.38 13.32 -0.56
C SER A 34 -0.61 14.44 0.14
N GLU A 35 -1.28 15.56 0.43
CA GLU A 35 -0.68 16.67 1.17
C GLU A 35 -0.28 16.26 2.60
N THR A 36 -1.14 15.50 3.27
CA THR A 36 -0.93 15.00 4.64
C THR A 36 0.26 14.04 4.70
N LEU A 37 0.34 13.07 3.78
CA LEU A 37 1.47 12.15 3.65
C LEU A 37 2.78 12.88 3.30
N THR A 38 2.72 13.95 2.52
CA THR A 38 3.89 14.76 2.18
C THR A 38 4.38 15.58 3.37
N LYS A 39 3.47 16.15 4.17
CA LYS A 39 3.81 17.00 5.32
C LYS A 39 4.27 16.21 6.54
N GLN A 40 3.65 15.06 6.80
CA GLN A 40 3.88 14.25 8.01
C GLN A 40 4.02 12.76 7.64
N PRO A 41 5.03 12.38 6.83
CA PRO A 41 5.18 11.01 6.36
C PRO A 41 5.37 10.03 7.52
N THR A 42 6.13 10.36 8.55
CA THR A 42 6.41 9.42 9.66
C THR A 42 5.16 9.03 10.45
N GLU A 43 4.19 9.94 10.59
CA GLU A 43 2.95 9.69 11.34
C GLU A 43 1.90 8.98 10.49
N HIS A 44 1.80 9.34 9.20
CA HIS A 44 0.75 8.81 8.33
C HIS A 44 1.16 7.59 7.52
N LEU A 45 2.46 7.35 7.30
CA LEU A 45 2.92 6.19 6.55
C LEU A 45 2.62 4.89 7.31
N GLN A 46 2.76 4.87 8.64
CA GLN A 46 2.42 3.69 9.46
C GLN A 46 0.94 3.29 9.30
N ILE A 47 0.04 4.27 9.37
CA ILE A 47 -1.40 4.04 9.17
C ILE A 47 -1.68 3.54 7.75
N PHE A 48 -0.95 4.07 6.76
CA PHE A 48 -1.09 3.65 5.37
C PHE A 48 -0.59 2.20 5.15
N GLU A 49 0.49 1.81 5.80
CA GLU A 49 1.03 0.44 5.80
C GLU A 49 0.09 -0.54 6.49
N GLU A 50 -0.51 -0.15 7.62
CA GLU A 50 -1.54 -0.94 8.31
C GLU A 50 -2.76 -1.17 7.41
N ALA A 51 -3.26 -0.11 6.77
CA ALA A 51 -4.37 -0.22 5.82
C ALA A 51 -4.00 -1.09 4.62
N ALA A 52 -2.77 -0.98 4.10
CA ALA A 52 -2.29 -1.84 3.02
C ALA A 52 -2.22 -3.32 3.43
N ARG A 53 -1.83 -3.62 4.67
CA ARG A 53 -1.83 -4.97 5.23
C ARG A 53 -3.25 -5.54 5.34
N GLU A 54 -4.22 -4.76 5.81
CA GLU A 54 -5.63 -5.19 5.87
C GLU A 54 -6.20 -5.45 4.46
N VAL A 55 -5.91 -4.58 3.50
CA VAL A 55 -6.34 -4.81 2.11
C VAL A 55 -5.63 -6.03 1.50
N ALA A 56 -4.34 -6.22 1.80
CA ALA A 56 -3.62 -7.43 1.40
C ALA A 56 -4.27 -8.69 1.99
N ASP A 57 -4.76 -8.60 3.22
CA ASP A 57 -5.51 -9.67 3.87
C ASP A 57 -6.77 -10.02 3.04
N GLU A 58 -7.63 -9.03 2.79
CA GLU A 58 -8.89 -9.23 2.09
C GLU A 58 -8.71 -9.80 0.67
N ILE A 59 -7.73 -9.32 -0.10
CA ILE A 59 -7.56 -9.71 -1.51
C ILE A 59 -6.83 -11.05 -1.70
N THR A 60 -6.12 -11.52 -0.68
CA THR A 60 -5.42 -12.82 -0.69
C THR A 60 -6.23 -13.93 -0.03
N ALA A 61 -7.35 -13.60 0.61
CA ALA A 61 -8.27 -14.59 1.16
C ALA A 61 -9.03 -15.37 0.08
N PRO A 62 -9.33 -16.68 0.29
CA PRO A 62 -8.81 -17.52 1.37
C PRO A 62 -7.37 -17.94 1.07
N ARG A 63 -6.46 -17.68 2.01
CA ARG A 63 -5.06 -18.10 1.93
C ARG A 63 -4.89 -19.52 2.52
N PRO A 64 -3.88 -20.28 2.07
CA PRO A 64 -3.69 -21.64 2.55
C PRO A 64 -3.33 -21.66 4.05
N GLU A 65 -3.70 -22.74 4.75
CA GLU A 65 -3.60 -22.85 6.23
C GLU A 65 -2.18 -22.69 6.78
N ASN A 66 -1.16 -22.83 5.94
CA ASN A 66 0.25 -22.62 6.31
C ASN A 66 0.65 -21.13 6.38
N GLU A 67 -0.18 -20.22 5.86
CA GLU A 67 0.05 -18.76 5.86
C GLU A 67 -1.03 -18.08 6.71
N ILE A 68 -1.10 -18.41 8.00
CA ILE A 68 -2.13 -17.84 8.90
C ILE A 68 -1.88 -16.35 9.15
N HIS A 69 -0.62 -15.92 9.10
CA HIS A 69 -0.23 -14.53 9.33
C HIS A 69 -0.04 -13.77 8.02
N VAL A 70 -0.53 -12.53 7.99
CA VAL A 70 -0.26 -11.59 6.90
C VAL A 70 1.03 -10.85 7.23
N GLU A 71 1.96 -10.84 6.28
CA GLU A 71 3.22 -10.11 6.41
C GLU A 71 2.99 -8.59 6.34
N ASP A 72 3.86 -7.83 7.01
CA ASP A 72 3.82 -6.37 6.98
C ASP A 72 4.12 -5.85 5.57
N ILE A 73 3.37 -4.84 5.13
CA ILE A 73 3.52 -4.25 3.80
C ILE A 73 4.25 -2.92 3.93
N GLN A 74 5.43 -2.81 3.34
CA GLN A 74 6.15 -1.55 3.26
C GLN A 74 5.59 -0.65 2.15
N VAL A 75 5.29 0.61 2.47
CA VAL A 75 4.80 1.56 1.46
C VAL A 75 5.96 2.43 1.00
N LEU A 76 6.22 2.42 -0.30
CA LEU A 76 7.24 3.22 -0.94
C LEU A 76 6.57 4.38 -1.66
N LEU A 77 6.82 5.61 -1.19
CA LEU A 77 6.33 6.82 -1.84
C LEU A 77 7.29 7.24 -2.95
N ARG A 78 6.74 7.50 -4.13
CA ARG A 78 7.47 8.04 -5.28
C ARG A 78 6.89 9.41 -5.63
N SER A 79 7.76 10.43 -5.69
CA SER A 79 7.45 11.70 -6.35
C SER A 79 8.24 11.80 -7.64
N ASN A 80 7.64 12.35 -8.68
CA ASN A 80 8.32 12.64 -9.93
C ASN A 80 9.01 14.03 -9.88
N SER A 81 9.65 14.35 -8.75
CA SER A 81 10.39 15.60 -8.58
C SER A 81 11.73 15.50 -9.31
N ASN A 82 11.81 16.10 -10.50
CA ASN A 82 13.01 16.20 -11.34
C ASN A 82 13.76 17.52 -11.07
#